data_AF-A0A8J8D573-F1
#
_entry.id   AF-A0A8J8D573-F1
#
_cell.length_a   1.000
_cell.length_b   1.000
_cell.length_c   1.000
_cell.angle_alpha   90.00
_cell.angle_beta   90.00
_cell.angle_gamma   90.00
#
_symmetry.space_group_name_H-M   'P 1'
#
loop_
_entity.id
_entity.type
_entity.pdbx_description
1 polymer ?
#
loop_
_entity_poly.entity_id
_entity_poly.type
_entity_poly.pdbx_seq_one_letter_code
_entity_poly.pdbx_strand_id
1 'polypeptide(L)'
;MIGIIFDMDGVIYRGNTLIEGAREVIEYLKSKNVPFVFLTNNSTRNAEMYREKLLKLGIDVEEERIITSGYATARYLQKHFKKGKV
;
A
#
# COMPACT_ATOMS: atom_id res chain seq x y z
N MET A 1 18.17 -9.59 -5.02
CA MET A 1 17.04 -8.93 -5.69
C MET A 1 16.52 -7.86 -4.75
N ILE A 2 16.28 -6.65 -5.23
CA ILE A 2 15.86 -5.51 -4.40
C ILE A 2 14.33 -5.41 -4.46
N GLY A 3 13.68 -5.20 -3.31
CA GLY A 3 12.27 -4.84 -3.21
C GLY A 3 12.13 -3.48 -2.54
N ILE A 4 11.15 -2.68 -2.97
CA ILE A 4 10.93 -1.32 -2.47
C ILE A 4 9.64 -1.26 -1.67
N ILE A 5 9.69 -0.60 -0.52
CA ILE A 5 8.51 -0.35 0.32
C ILE A 5 8.29 1.15 0.36
N PHE A 6 7.10 1.59 -0.04
CA PHE A 6 6.71 2.99 -0.01
C PHE A 6 5.75 3.24 1.14
N ASP A 7 6.01 4.26 1.96
CA ASP A 7 4.92 4.94 2.65
C ASP A 7 4.00 5.63 1.60
N MET A 8 2.80 6.04 2.01
CA MET A 8 1.78 6.58 1.11
C MET A 8 1.61 8.09 1.25
N ASP A 9 1.15 8.57 2.41
CA ASP A 9 0.84 10.00 2.60
C ASP A 9 2.13 10.78 2.91
N GLY A 10 2.42 11.80 2.12
CA GLY A 10 3.70 12.51 2.12
C GLY A 10 4.79 11.88 1.24
N VAL A 11 4.53 10.73 0.61
CA VAL A 11 5.49 10.05 -0.30
C VAL A 11 4.91 9.86 -1.71
N ILE A 12 3.71 9.28 -1.82
CA ILE A 12 3.03 9.07 -3.11
C ILE A 12 2.07 10.22 -3.42
N TYR A 13 1.39 10.72 -2.38
CA TYR A 13 0.45 11.82 -2.49
C TYR A 13 0.50 12.69 -1.23
N ARG A 14 -0.12 13.87 -1.28
CA ARG A 14 -0.51 14.65 -0.10
C ARG A 14 -2.00 14.93 -0.19
N GLY A 15 -2.79 14.30 0.67
CA GLY A 15 -4.25 14.38 0.59
C GLY A 15 -4.78 13.75 -0.70
N ASN A 16 -5.24 14.59 -1.65
CA ASN A 16 -5.79 14.20 -2.95
C ASN A 16 -4.93 14.65 -4.14
N THR A 17 -3.67 15.02 -3.90
CA THR A 17 -2.74 15.47 -4.95
C THR A 17 -1.54 14.52 -4.98
N LEU A 18 -1.17 14.02 -6.16
CA LEU A 18 0.06 13.25 -6.32
C LEU A 18 1.29 14.09 -6.02
N ILE A 19 2.31 13.45 -5.45
CA ILE A 19 3.65 14.02 -5.41
C ILE A 19 4.27 13.91 -6.81
N GLU A 20 4.97 14.96 -7.23
CA GLU A 20 5.62 15.01 -8.53
C GLU A 20 6.59 13.83 -8.71
N GLY A 21 6.50 13.14 -9.85
CA GLY A 21 7.31 11.96 -10.14
C GLY A 21 6.80 10.65 -9.53
N ALA A 22 5.80 10.67 -8.62
CA ALA A 22 5.34 9.44 -7.96
C ALA A 22 4.80 8.41 -8.95
N ARG A 23 3.96 8.84 -9.90
CA ARG A 23 3.42 7.96 -10.95
C ARG A 23 4.53 7.43 -11.85
N GLU A 24 5.47 8.28 -12.26
CA GLU A 24 6.61 7.94 -13.10
C GLU A 24 7.50 6.88 -12.45
N VAL A 25 7.74 6.98 -11.13
CA VAL A 25 8.48 5.98 -10.36
C VAL A 25 7.75 4.64 -10.35
N ILE A 26 6.44 4.63 -10.08
CA ILE A 26 5.67 3.37 -10.05
C ILE A 26 5.67 2.69 -11.42
N GLU A 27 5.44 3.44 -12.50
CA GLU A 27 5.48 2.89 -13.86
C GLU A 27 6.88 2.40 -14.25
N TYR A 28 7.93 3.12 -13.83
CA TYR A 28 9.30 2.66 -14.02
C TYR A 28 9.55 1.32 -13.33
N LEU A 29 9.15 1.17 -12.07
CA LEU A 29 9.35 -0.07 -11.31
C LEU A 29 8.59 -1.25 -11.93
N LYS A 30 7.35 -1.02 -12.40
CA LYS A 30 6.60 -2.02 -13.17
C LYS A 30 7.35 -2.42 -14.43
N SER A 31 7.83 -1.46 -15.22
CA SER A 31 8.57 -1.72 -16.48
C SER A 31 9.85 -2.53 -16.27
N LYS A 32 10.46 -2.41 -15.09
CA LYS A 32 11.69 -3.12 -14.70
C LYS A 32 11.43 -4.40 -13.91
N ASN A 33 10.17 -4.78 -13.69
CA ASN A 33 9.79 -5.90 -12.83
C ASN A 33 10.45 -5.82 -11.43
N VAL A 34 10.64 -4.61 -10.91
CA VAL A 34 11.16 -4.41 -9.56
C VAL A 34 10.00 -4.59 -8.58
N PRO A 35 10.07 -5.55 -7.63
CA PRO A 35 9.02 -5.73 -6.65
C PRO A 35 8.85 -4.48 -5.78
N PHE A 36 7.60 -4.04 -5.60
CA PHE A 36 7.28 -2.98 -4.67
C PHE A 36 5.92 -3.19 -4.01
N VAL A 37 5.77 -2.61 -2.82
CA VAL A 37 4.52 -2.53 -2.06
C VAL A 37 4.36 -1.15 -1.42
N PHE A 38 3.12 -0.75 -1.20
CA PHE A 38 2.73 0.36 -0.36
C PHE A 38 2.47 -0.15 1.07
N LEU A 39 3.03 0.53 2.07
CA LEU A 39 2.88 0.22 3.48
C LEU A 39 2.42 1.47 4.22
N THR A 40 1.23 1.45 4.79
CA THR A 40 0.66 2.61 5.50
C THR A 40 0.19 2.27 6.90
N ASN A 41 0.43 3.19 7.84
CA ASN A 41 -0.02 3.05 9.22
C ASN A 41 -1.51 3.40 9.44
N ASN A 42 -2.22 3.83 8.40
CA ASN A 42 -3.63 4.13 8.51
C ASN A 42 -4.47 2.84 8.56
N SER A 43 -5.25 2.68 9.63
CA SER A 43 -6.12 1.52 9.87
C SER A 43 -7.60 1.77 9.56
N THR A 44 -7.99 2.96 9.09
CA THR A 44 -9.39 3.31 8.80
C THR A 44 -9.84 2.87 7.41
N ARG A 45 -8.91 2.45 6.56
CA ARG A 45 -9.16 2.01 5.18
C ARG A 45 -8.56 0.62 4.95
N ASN A 46 -9.23 -0.18 4.13
CA ASN A 46 -8.72 -1.46 3.66
C ASN A 46 -7.90 -1.27 2.35
N ALA A 47 -7.35 -2.36 1.82
CA ALA A 47 -6.55 -2.35 0.59
C ALA A 47 -7.34 -1.87 -0.64
N GLU A 48 -8.57 -2.37 -0.83
CA GLU A 48 -9.50 -1.98 -1.90
C GLU A 48 -9.74 -0.45 -1.93
N MET A 49 -10.07 0.15 -0.78
CA MET A 49 -10.29 1.60 -0.67
C MET A 49 -9.03 2.42 -1.02
N TYR A 50 -7.84 1.88 -0.76
CA TYR A 50 -6.59 2.52 -1.15
C TYR A 50 -6.28 2.34 -2.64
N ARG A 51 -6.58 1.16 -3.21
CA ARG A 51 -6.49 0.93 -4.64
C ARG A 51 -7.38 1.90 -5.40
N GLU A 52 -8.64 2.06 -4.99
CA GLU A 52 -9.55 3.04 -5.60
C GLU A 52 -9.00 4.48 -5.51
N LYS A 53 -8.42 4.85 -4.38
CA LYS A 53 -7.80 6.16 -4.20
C LYS A 53 -6.63 6.35 -5.17
N LEU A 54 -5.71 5.39 -5.23
CA LEU A 54 -4.54 5.45 -6.12
C LEU A 54 -4.98 5.49 -7.58
N LEU A 55 -6.00 4.72 -7.96
CA LEU A 55 -6.56 4.72 -9.31
C LEU A 55 -7.12 6.09 -9.68
N LYS A 56 -7.86 6.75 -8.79
CA LYS A 56 -8.33 8.13 -8.98
C LYS A 56 -7.21 9.15 -9.13
N LEU A 57 -6.04 8.85 -8.56
CA LEU A 57 -4.83 9.65 -8.68
C LEU A 57 -3.99 9.27 -9.91
N GLY A 58 -4.42 8.29 -10.72
CA GLY A 58 -3.72 7.87 -11.94
C GLY A 58 -2.64 6.81 -11.71
N ILE A 59 -2.66 6.11 -10.57
CA ILE A 59 -1.78 4.97 -10.27
C ILE A 59 -2.66 3.71 -10.16
N ASP A 60 -2.60 2.85 -11.17
CA ASP A 60 -3.32 1.57 -11.15
C ASP A 60 -2.43 0.45 -10.59
N VAL A 61 -2.83 -0.18 -9.50
CA VAL A 61 -2.09 -1.26 -8.85
C VAL A 61 -3.05 -2.29 -8.26
N GLU A 62 -2.55 -3.51 -8.09
CA GLU A 62 -3.29 -4.59 -7.45
C GLU A 62 -3.35 -4.38 -5.92
N GLU A 63 -4.42 -4.86 -5.28
CA GLU A 63 -4.65 -4.69 -3.83
C GLU A 63 -3.58 -5.38 -2.99
N GLU A 64 -3.01 -6.48 -3.50
CA GLU A 64 -1.93 -7.25 -2.88
C GLU A 64 -0.66 -6.42 -2.69
N ARG A 65 -0.52 -5.30 -3.42
CA ARG A 65 0.56 -4.36 -3.22
C ARG A 65 0.33 -3.40 -2.06
N ILE A 66 -0.81 -3.45 -1.37
CA ILE A 66 -1.17 -2.49 -0.33
C ILE A 66 -1.28 -3.19 1.02
N ILE A 67 -0.38 -2.82 1.94
CA ILE A 67 -0.36 -3.32 3.31
C ILE A 67 -0.75 -2.19 4.24
N THR A 68 -1.89 -2.34 4.92
CA THR A 68 -2.33 -1.41 5.96
C THR A 68 -1.95 -1.92 7.35
N SER A 69 -1.87 -1.03 8.34
CA SER A 69 -1.66 -1.43 9.74
C SER A 69 -2.76 -2.35 10.26
N GLY A 70 -4.01 -2.18 9.80
CA GLY A 70 -5.12 -3.08 10.12
C GLY A 70 -4.89 -4.50 9.59
N TYR A 71 -4.47 -4.63 8.32
CA TYR A 71 -4.11 -5.93 7.73
C TYR A 71 -2.92 -6.57 8.46
N ALA A 72 -1.86 -5.80 8.70
CA ALA A 72 -0.68 -6.29 9.42
C ALA A 72 -1.02 -6.77 10.83
N THR A 73 -1.89 -6.05 11.54
CA THR A 73 -2.37 -6.42 12.88
C THR A 73 -3.17 -7.71 12.84
N ALA A 74 -4.11 -7.87 11.90
CA ALA A 74 -4.89 -9.09 11.76
C ALA A 74 -4.00 -10.31 11.52
N ARG A 75 -2.99 -10.17 10.65
CA ARG A 75 -1.98 -11.21 10.37
C ARG A 75 -1.12 -11.52 11.59
N TYR A 76 -0.69 -10.50 12.31
CA TYR A 76 0.09 -10.66 13.54
C TYR A 76 -0.69 -11.42 14.60
N LEU A 77 -1.95 -11.03 14.86
CA LEU A 77 -2.83 -11.71 15.80
C LEU A 77 -3.05 -13.18 15.42
N GLN A 78 -3.32 -13.47 14.16
CA GLN A 78 -3.49 -14.84 13.65
C GLN A 78 -2.24 -15.70 13.85
N LYS A 79 -1.04 -15.11 13.70
CA LYS A 79 0.24 -15.82 13.79
C LYS A 79 0.68 -16.07 15.22
N HIS A 80 0.44 -15.11 16.11
CA HIS A 80 1.05 -15.08 17.44
C HIS A 80 0.08 -15.38 18.59
N PHE A 81 -1.23 -15.35 18.35
CA PHE A 81 -2.24 -15.56 19.38
C PHE A 81 -3.22 -16.67 18.99
N LYS A 82 -3.68 -17.42 20.00
CA LYS A 82 -4.79 -18.37 19.81
C LYS A 82 -6.08 -17.58 19.56
N LYS A 83 -6.95 -18.10 18.71
CA LYS A 83 -8.27 -17.51 18.45
C LYS A 83 -9.01 -17.34 19.77
N GLY A 84 -9.40 -16.11 20.10
CA GLY A 84 -10.20 -15.81 21.28
C GLY A 84 -11.58 -16.46 21.18
N LYS A 85 -12.18 -16.76 22.34
CA LYS A 85 -13.59 -17.11 22.44
C LYS A 85 -14.36 -15.81 22.72
N VAL A 86 -15.42 -15.57 21.97
CA VAL A 86 -16.40 -14.50 22.26
C VAL A 86 -17.31 -14.97 23.38
#